data_AF-A0A7J5WDR9-F1
#
_entry.id   AF-A0A7J5WDR9-F1
#
_cell.length_a   1.000
_cell.length_b   1.000
_cell.length_c   1.000
_cell.angle_alpha   90.00
_cell.angle_beta   90.00
_cell.angle_gamma   90.00
#
_symmetry.space_group_name_H-M   'P 1'
#
loop_
_entity.id
_entity.type
_entity.pdbx_description
1 polymer ?
#
loop_
_entity_poly.entity_id
_entity_poly.type
_entity_poly.pdbx_seq_one_letter_code
_entity_poly.pdbx_strand_id
1 'polypeptide(L)'
;MIKAHIDLTRDDVLLATLTWHKLDESGKMLDIGFDFTDAIDEELKARVIEVCAIPISISQGGVSTGTAYPGSSKHFENLPKHLERLGCRVRSYY
;
A
#
# COMPACT_ATOMS: atom_id res chain seq x y z
N MET A 1 -0.97 -7.04 16.98
CA MET A 1 -0.84 -8.07 15.93
C MET A 1 -1.09 -7.38 14.59
N ILE A 2 -0.06 -7.21 13.77
CA ILE A 2 -0.20 -6.70 12.39
C ILE A 2 -1.12 -7.68 11.66
N LYS A 3 -2.28 -7.21 11.21
CA LYS A 3 -3.26 -8.09 10.54
C LYS A 3 -2.98 -8.27 9.06
N ALA A 4 -2.39 -7.27 8.41
CA ALA A 4 -2.01 -7.36 7.02
C ALA A 4 -0.80 -6.47 6.73
N HIS A 5 0.11 -6.95 5.88
CA HIS A 5 1.21 -6.15 5.36
C HIS A 5 1.45 -6.43 3.87
N ILE A 6 2.13 -5.51 3.22
CA ILE A 6 2.49 -5.57 1.82
C ILE A 6 3.99 -5.32 1.70
N ASP A 7 4.74 -6.28 1.19
CA ASP A 7 6.15 -6.09 0.88
C ASP A 7 6.32 -5.63 -0.57
N LEU A 8 7.16 -4.61 -0.74
CA LEU A 8 7.63 -4.10 -2.02
C LEU A 8 9.03 -4.62 -2.25
N THR A 9 9.23 -5.34 -3.35
CA THR A 9 10.53 -5.89 -3.73
C THR A 9 10.91 -5.48 -5.15
N ARG A 10 12.19 -5.35 -5.45
CA ARG A 10 12.72 -5.20 -6.81
C ARG A 10 14.01 -6.00 -6.91
N ASP A 11 14.15 -6.81 -7.96
CA ASP A 11 15.30 -7.70 -8.15
C ASP A 11 15.60 -8.57 -6.90
N ASP A 12 14.53 -9.09 -6.28
CA ASP A 12 14.53 -9.87 -5.03
C ASP A 12 15.09 -9.14 -3.78
N VAL A 13 15.33 -7.84 -3.85
CA VAL A 13 15.66 -6.98 -2.71
C VAL A 13 14.38 -6.38 -2.12
N LEU A 14 14.22 -6.45 -0.80
CA LEU A 14 13.15 -5.76 -0.08
C LEU A 14 13.42 -4.25 -0.11
N LEU A 15 12.43 -3.48 -0.55
CA LEU A 15 12.47 -2.03 -0.62
C LEU A 15 11.68 -1.40 0.53
N ALA A 16 10.49 -1.91 0.80
CA ALA A 16 9.63 -1.42 1.87
C ALA A 16 8.62 -2.47 2.33
N THR A 17 8.20 -2.39 3.58
CA THR A 17 7.05 -3.11 4.12
C THR A 17 5.98 -2.10 4.52
N LEU A 18 4.81 -2.20 3.89
CA LEU A 18 3.63 -1.39 4.16
C LEU A 18 2.72 -2.13 5.11
N THR A 19 2.28 -1.48 6.17
CA THR A 19 1.58 -2.12 7.28
C THR A 19 0.23 -1.46 7.52
N TRP A 20 -0.82 -2.26 7.63
CA TRP A 20 -2.17 -1.78 7.96
C TRP A 20 -2.53 -2.11 9.40
N HIS A 21 -2.66 -1.08 10.24
CA HIS A 21 -3.04 -1.24 11.63
C HIS A 21 -4.55 -1.05 11.83
N LYS A 22 -5.17 -2.02 12.53
CA LYS A 22 -6.56 -1.91 12.98
C LYS A 22 -6.60 -0.92 14.15
N LEU A 23 -7.33 0.18 13.96
CA LEU A 23 -7.76 1.23 14.91
C LEU A 23 -6.83 1.51 16.11
N ASP A 24 -6.41 2.76 16.28
CA ASP A 24 -5.78 3.19 17.53
C ASP A 24 -6.73 3.05 18.74
N GLU A 25 -6.21 3.24 19.95
CA GLU A 25 -6.98 3.16 21.20
C GLU A 25 -8.13 4.18 21.29
N SER A 26 -8.13 5.19 20.41
CA SER A 26 -9.19 6.20 20.27
C SER A 26 -10.24 5.82 19.21
N GLY A 27 -10.10 4.66 18.55
CA GLY A 27 -10.99 4.22 17.48
C GLY A 27 -10.77 4.94 16.15
N LYS A 28 -9.60 5.55 15.92
CA LYS A 28 -9.23 6.17 14.64
C LYS A 28 -8.45 5.15 13.80
N MET A 29 -8.77 5.03 12.52
CA MET A 29 -7.95 4.21 11.61
C MET A 29 -6.59 4.88 11.47
N LEU A 30 -5.54 4.13 11.79
CA LEU A 30 -4.17 4.57 11.59
C LEU A 30 -3.88 4.55 10.09
N ASP A 31 -3.12 5.54 9.63
CA ASP A 31 -2.58 5.57 8.28
C ASP A 31 -1.68 4.34 8.03
N ILE A 32 -1.37 4.10 6.77
CA ILE A 32 -0.43 3.03 6.37
C ILE A 32 0.92 3.31 7.03
N GLY A 33 1.43 2.34 7.79
CA GLY A 33 2.80 2.35 8.28
C GLY A 33 3.75 2.03 7.14
N PHE A 34 4.82 2.79 7.00
CA PHE A 34 5.87 2.55 6.00
C PHE A 34 7.17 2.20 6.71
N ASP A 35 7.68 1.01 6.46
CA ASP A 35 9.02 0.59 6.86
C ASP A 35 9.89 0.51 5.61
N PHE A 36 10.67 1.57 5.33
CA PHE A 36 11.53 1.67 4.15
C PHE A 36 12.93 1.17 4.48
N THR A 37 13.51 0.41 3.55
CA THR A 37 14.91 -0.02 3.63
C THR A 37 15.83 0.98 2.94
N ASP A 38 17.14 0.91 3.20
CA ASP A 38 18.14 1.73 2.50
C ASP A 38 18.28 1.40 0.99
N ALA A 39 17.66 0.31 0.53
CA ALA A 39 17.68 -0.08 -0.88
C ALA A 39 16.67 0.69 -1.74
N ILE A 40 15.70 1.39 -1.13
CA ILE A 40 14.75 2.22 -1.86
C ILE A 40 15.37 3.60 -2.14
N ASP A 41 15.31 4.04 -3.39
CA ASP A 41 15.69 5.41 -3.74
C ASP A 41 14.60 6.41 -3.30
N GLU A 42 14.98 7.68 -3.11
CA GLU A 42 14.07 8.73 -2.60
C GLU A 42 12.94 9.07 -3.59
N GLU A 43 13.16 8.90 -4.89
CA GLU A 43 12.12 9.13 -5.91
C GLU A 43 11.00 8.08 -5.79
N LEU A 44 11.38 6.80 -5.72
CA LEU A 44 10.45 5.68 -5.57
C LEU A 44 9.74 5.73 -4.22
N LYS A 45 10.45 6.07 -3.15
CA LYS A 45 9.86 6.28 -1.82
C LYS A 45 8.78 7.35 -1.85
N ALA A 46 9.05 8.51 -2.44
CA ALA A 46 8.05 9.57 -2.60
C ALA A 46 6.85 9.09 -3.43
N ARG A 47 7.10 8.33 -4.49
CA ARG A 47 6.05 7.78 -5.37
C ARG A 47 5.17 6.75 -4.67
N VAL A 48 5.75 5.90 -3.83
CA VAL A 48 5.03 4.92 -2.98
C VAL A 48 4.12 5.65 -1.99
N ILE A 49 4.65 6.66 -1.29
CA ILE A 49 3.88 7.48 -0.35
C ILE A 49 2.71 8.16 -1.08
N GLU A 50 2.96 8.77 -2.24
CA GLU A 50 1.93 9.44 -3.02
C GLU A 50 0.80 8.48 -3.44
N VAL A 51 1.15 7.29 -3.96
CA VAL A 51 0.15 6.27 -4.33
C VAL A 51 -0.69 5.83 -3.12
N CYS A 52 -0.07 5.72 -1.95
CA CYS A 52 -0.74 5.35 -0.71
C CYS A 52 -1.60 6.50 -0.13
N ALA A 53 -1.36 7.74 -0.53
CA ALA A 53 -2.08 8.92 -0.04
C ALA A 53 -3.24 9.37 -0.95
N ILE A 54 -3.37 8.80 -2.15
CA ILE A 54 -4.44 9.17 -3.09
C ILE A 54 -5.60 8.14 -3.09
N PRO A 55 -6.83 8.57 -3.40
CA PRO A 55 -7.91 7.65 -3.69
C PRO A 55 -7.60 6.80 -4.93
N ILE A 56 -7.94 5.51 -4.86
CA ILE A 56 -7.71 4.55 -5.95
C ILE A 56 -9.04 4.10 -6.56
N SER A 57 -9.14 4.18 -7.88
CA SER A 57 -10.31 3.69 -8.62
C SER A 57 -10.30 2.16 -8.66
N ILE A 58 -11.38 1.54 -8.19
CA ILE A 58 -11.56 0.09 -8.21
C ILE A 58 -12.31 -0.29 -9.48
N SER A 59 -11.70 -1.12 -10.32
CA SER A 59 -12.35 -1.69 -11.49
C SER A 59 -12.50 -3.21 -11.37
N GLN A 60 -13.66 -3.71 -11.79
CA GLN A 60 -13.97 -5.14 -11.87
C GLN A 60 -14.41 -5.44 -13.30
N GLY A 61 -13.72 -6.35 -13.98
CA GLY A 61 -14.01 -6.68 -15.38
C GLY A 61 -13.89 -5.48 -16.35
N GLY A 62 -13.00 -4.52 -16.06
CA GLY A 62 -12.82 -3.31 -16.87
C GLY A 62 -13.84 -2.19 -16.60
N VAL A 63 -14.83 -2.43 -15.74
CA VAL A 63 -15.85 -1.43 -15.35
C VAL A 63 -15.46 -0.80 -14.02
N SER A 64 -15.53 0.54 -13.94
CA SER A 64 -15.32 1.25 -12.67
C SER A 64 -16.47 0.95 -11.71
N THR A 65 -16.14 0.39 -10.54
CA THR A 65 -17.11 -0.05 -9.52
C THR A 65 -17.13 0.86 -8.29
N GLY A 66 -16.13 1.74 -8.15
CA GLY A 66 -16.07 2.72 -7.07
C GLY A 66 -14.67 3.26 -6.83
N THR A 67 -14.52 4.03 -5.76
CA THR A 67 -13.26 4.61 -5.32
C THR A 67 -12.97 4.16 -3.90
N ALA A 68 -11.77 3.63 -3.65
CA ALA A 68 -11.28 3.37 -2.30
C ALA A 68 -10.45 4.56 -1.81
N TYR A 69 -10.80 5.08 -0.65
CA TYR A 69 -10.15 6.25 -0.06
C TYR A 69 -9.04 5.82 0.91
N PRO A 70 -7.93 6.57 1.00
CA PRO A 70 -6.88 6.34 1.98
C PRO A 70 -7.46 6.20 3.38
N GLY A 71 -6.86 5.33 4.19
CA GLY A 71 -7.37 5.07 5.52
C GLY A 71 -8.51 4.04 5.58
N SER A 72 -8.87 3.39 4.47
CA SER A 72 -9.87 2.30 4.46
C SER A 72 -9.25 0.94 4.15
N SER A 73 -9.81 -0.15 4.69
CA SER A 73 -9.34 -1.51 4.36
C SER A 73 -9.42 -1.81 2.87
N LYS A 74 -10.48 -1.33 2.20
CA LYS A 74 -10.64 -1.45 0.74
C LYS A 74 -9.51 -0.78 -0.03
N HIS A 75 -8.98 0.33 0.48
CA HIS A 75 -7.85 1.02 -0.14
C HIS A 75 -6.59 0.17 -0.02
N PHE A 76 -6.29 -0.32 1.19
CA PHE A 76 -5.14 -1.20 1.40
C PHE A 76 -5.20 -2.48 0.55
N GLU A 77 -6.37 -3.11 0.44
CA GLU A 77 -6.58 -4.32 -0.38
C GLU A 77 -6.37 -4.08 -1.89
N ASN A 78 -6.59 -2.86 -2.37
CA ASN A 78 -6.47 -2.52 -3.79
C ASN A 78 -5.13 -1.85 -4.15
N LEU A 79 -4.31 -1.47 -3.16
CA LEU A 79 -2.99 -0.88 -3.39
C LEU A 79 -2.02 -1.75 -4.21
N PRO A 80 -1.97 -3.09 -4.08
CA PRO A 80 -0.97 -3.90 -4.78
C PRO A 80 -0.89 -3.62 -6.28
N LYS A 81 -2.02 -3.56 -6.97
CA LYS A 81 -2.08 -3.28 -8.41
C LYS A 81 -1.53 -1.90 -8.80
N HIS A 82 -1.65 -0.93 -7.90
CA HIS A 82 -1.15 0.43 -8.13
C HIS A 82 0.35 0.52 -7.82
N LEU A 83 0.81 -0.16 -6.78
CA LEU A 83 2.22 -0.23 -6.40
C LEU A 83 3.04 -1.04 -7.42
N GLU A 84 2.45 -2.08 -8.03
CA GLU A 84 3.08 -2.82 -9.15
C GLU A 84 3.40 -1.93 -10.36
N ARG A 85 2.59 -0.89 -10.61
CA ARG A 85 2.85 0.08 -11.70
C ARG A 85 4.08 0.94 -11.47
N LEU A 86 4.60 0.98 -10.25
CA LEU A 86 5.87 1.65 -9.92
C LEU A 86 7.09 0.76 -10.23
N GLY A 87 6.89 -0.42 -10.84
CA GLY A 87 7.96 -1.36 -11.13
C GLY A 87 8.45 -2.12 -9.90
N CYS A 88 7.60 -2.24 -8.88
CA CYS A 88 7.84 -3.08 -7.71
C CYS A 88 7.10 -4.40 -7.87
N ARG A 89 7.70 -5.50 -7.44
CA ARG A 89 6.98 -6.74 -7.19
C ARG A 89 6.34 -6.66 -5.81
N VAL A 90 5.04 -6.87 -5.76
CA VAL A 90 4.24 -6.70 -4.54
C VAL A 90 3.84 -8.05 -3.96
N ARG A 91 3.99 -8.24 -2.65
CA ARG A 91 3.52 -9.44 -1.93
C ARG A 91 2.62 -9.02 -0.78
N SER A 92 1.37 -9.47 -0.79
CA SER A 92 0.39 -9.18 0.27
C SER A 92 0.27 -10.36 1.23
N TYR A 93 0.21 -10.05 2.52
CA TYR A 93 0.06 -10.99 3.62
C TYR A 93 -1.16 -10.57 4.46
N TYR A 94 -2.04 -11.51 4.79
CA TYR A 94 -3.34 -11.28 5.45
C TYR A 94 -3.53 -12.22 6.65
#